data_AF-A0A9P0Q165-F1
#
_entry.id   AF-A0A9P0Q165-F1
#
_cell.length_a   1.000
_cell.length_b   1.000
_cell.length_c   1.000
_cell.angle_alpha   90.00
_cell.angle_beta   90.00
_cell.angle_gamma   90.00
#
_symmetry.space_group_name_H-M   'P 1'
#
loop_
_entity.id
_entity.type
_entity.pdbx_description
1 polymer ?
#
loop_
_entity_poly.entity_id
_entity_poly.type
_entity_poly.pdbx_seq_one_letter_code
_entity_poly.pdbx_strand_id
1 'polypeptide(L)'
;MSQFIVSPFMEIDIQQFATSVTQNVSDDIAATEMEVIAFQNDLALKSLVSNTRSIWPSVSKDGYSVLCRIALKVKALFSSTYLCQSSFSNMKLIKTNTVIDLQMNIWIIVFEWRYQIILQT
;
A
#
# COMPACT_ATOMS: atom_id res chain seq x y z
N MET A 1 4.85 6.76 -4.52
CA MET A 1 4.70 5.87 -3.34
C MET A 1 4.85 4.39 -3.69
N SER A 2 4.05 3.81 -4.59
CA SER A 2 4.12 2.38 -4.95
C SER A 2 5.47 1.97 -5.57
N GLN A 3 6.07 2.83 -6.38
CA GLN A 3 7.36 2.54 -7.03
C GLN A 3 8.50 2.39 -6.01
N PHE A 4 8.51 3.20 -4.96
CA PHE A 4 9.44 3.06 -3.83
C PHE A 4 9.25 1.73 -3.10
N ILE A 5 8.01 1.25 -2.95
CA ILE A 5 7.75 -0.06 -2.32
C ILE A 5 8.30 -1.21 -3.18
N VAL A 6 8.34 -1.07 -4.50
CA VAL A 6 8.90 -2.09 -5.40
C VAL A 6 10.42 -1.97 -5.50
N SER A 7 10.95 -0.75 -5.51
CA SER A 7 12.37 -0.45 -5.64
C SER A 7 12.79 0.63 -4.63
N PRO A 8 13.01 0.27 -3.35
CA PRO A 8 13.21 1.26 -2.28
C PRO A 8 14.56 1.97 -2.33
N PHE A 9 15.53 1.42 -3.07
CA PHE A 9 16.85 2.01 -3.28
C PHE A 9 16.98 2.76 -4.62
N MET A 10 15.85 3.01 -5.30
CA MET A 10 15.86 3.89 -6.47
C MET A 10 16.13 5.34 -6.05
N GLU A 11 16.74 6.10 -6.95
CA GLU A 11 16.86 7.55 -6.77
C GLU A 11 15.47 8.19 -6.82
N ILE A 12 15.15 9.00 -5.82
CA ILE A 12 13.87 9.72 -5.71
C ILE A 12 14.11 11.14 -5.21
N ASP A 13 13.17 12.03 -5.53
CA ASP A 13 13.02 13.28 -4.78
C ASP A 13 12.40 12.97 -3.41
N ILE A 14 13.25 13.03 -2.38
CA ILE A 14 12.87 12.68 -1.00
C ILE A 14 11.82 13.65 -0.46
N GLN A 15 11.89 14.94 -0.81
CA GLN A 15 10.92 15.94 -0.35
C GLN A 15 9.55 15.72 -0.98
N GLN A 16 9.52 15.49 -2.30
CA GLN A 16 8.29 15.19 -3.02
C GLN A 16 7.66 13.89 -2.50
N PHE A 17 8.47 12.87 -2.23
CA PHE A 17 8.01 11.63 -1.64
C PHE A 17 7.43 11.84 -0.23
N ALA A 18 8.16 12.51 0.67
CA ALA A 18 7.73 12.75 2.04
C ALA A 18 6.45 13.59 2.09
N THR A 19 6.30 14.58 1.21
CA THR A 19 5.06 15.36 1.05
C THR A 19 3.89 14.47 0.63
N SER A 20 4.12 13.55 -0.31
CA SER A 20 3.08 12.60 -0.75
C SER A 20 2.69 11.60 0.35
N VAL A 21 3.66 11.20 1.17
CA VAL A 21 3.46 10.34 2.35
C VAL A 21 2.65 11.04 3.41
N THR A 22 2.97 12.28 3.70
CA THR A 22 2.31 13.00 4.79
C THR A 22 0.85 13.33 4.48
N GLN A 23 0.49 13.46 3.21
CA GLN A 23 -0.92 13.57 2.82
C GLN A 23 -1.76 12.32 3.14
N ASN A 24 -1.15 11.15 3.38
CA ASN A 24 -1.86 9.87 3.41
C ASN A 24 -1.54 8.98 4.62
N VAL A 25 -0.41 9.19 5.33
CA VAL A 25 0.17 8.18 6.23
C VAL A 25 0.83 8.76 7.50
N SER A 26 1.39 9.97 7.47
CA SER A 26 2.17 10.57 8.56
C SER A 26 1.88 12.07 8.65
N ASP A 27 2.03 12.69 9.82
CA ASP A 27 1.86 14.15 9.95
C ASP A 27 3.21 14.91 9.95
N ASP A 28 4.34 14.19 9.95
CA ASP A 28 5.68 14.77 10.04
C ASP A 28 6.52 14.48 8.77
N ILE A 29 6.71 15.53 7.98
CA ILE A 29 7.50 15.50 6.74
C ILE A 29 8.97 15.24 7.06
N ALA A 30 9.54 15.97 8.03
CA ALA A 30 10.97 15.90 8.33
C ALA A 30 11.36 14.52 8.88
N ALA A 31 10.54 13.95 9.76
CA ALA A 31 10.75 12.58 10.24
C ALA A 31 10.68 11.56 9.10
N THR A 32 9.75 11.75 8.16
CA THR A 32 9.61 10.87 6.98
C THR A 32 10.83 10.97 6.06
N GLU A 33 11.33 12.18 5.77
CA GLU A 33 12.54 12.39 4.98
C GLU A 33 13.74 11.71 5.63
N MET A 34 13.90 11.87 6.94
CA MET A 34 15.00 11.26 7.70
C MET A 34 14.93 9.73 7.67
N GLU A 35 13.73 9.16 7.80
CA GLU A 35 13.50 7.71 7.70
C GLU A 35 13.85 7.17 6.31
N VAL A 36 13.47 7.89 5.24
CA VAL A 36 13.84 7.54 3.85
C VAL A 36 15.35 7.57 3.65
N ILE A 37 16.02 8.63 4.12
CA ILE A 37 17.49 8.77 4.00
C ILE A 37 18.19 7.64 4.75
N ALA A 38 17.77 7.36 5.98
CA ALA A 38 18.33 6.28 6.78
C ALA A 38 18.15 4.92 6.08
N PHE A 39 16.94 4.66 5.56
CA PHE A 39 16.63 3.42 4.86
C PHE A 39 17.48 3.22 3.61
N GLN A 40 17.63 4.26 2.77
CA GLN A 40 18.39 4.17 1.52
C GLN A 40 19.90 4.01 1.73
N ASN A 41 20.41 4.50 2.88
CA ASN A 41 21.80 4.35 3.27
C ASN A 41 22.09 3.05 4.06
N ASP A 42 21.07 2.27 4.39
CA ASP A 42 21.24 0.99 5.09
C ASP A 42 21.79 -0.10 4.15
N LEU A 43 23.10 -0.36 4.28
CA LEU A 43 23.81 -1.35 3.47
C LEU A 43 23.32 -2.78 3.71
N ALA A 44 22.88 -3.09 4.92
CA ALA A 44 22.37 -4.42 5.24
C ALA A 44 21.06 -4.66 4.48
N LEU A 45 20.11 -3.71 4.55
CA LEU A 45 18.87 -3.78 3.79
C LEU A 45 19.12 -3.80 2.28
N LYS A 46 20.09 -3.02 1.78
CA LYS A 46 20.45 -2.99 0.36
C LYS A 46 20.96 -4.35 -0.15
N SER A 47 21.71 -5.08 0.69
CA SER A 47 22.19 -6.43 0.38
C SER A 47 21.09 -7.50 0.36
N LEU A 48 19.97 -7.28 1.07
CA LEU A 48 18.83 -8.22 1.07
C LEU A 48 18.00 -8.16 -0.22
N VAL A 49 18.00 -7.02 -0.93
CA VAL A 49 17.17 -6.81 -2.13
C VAL A 49 17.53 -7.79 -3.25
N SER A 50 18.81 -8.11 -3.43
CA SER A 50 19.26 -9.04 -4.47
C SER A 50 18.79 -10.49 -4.22
N ASN A 51 18.46 -10.83 -2.97
CA ASN A 51 18.14 -12.19 -2.54
C ASN A 51 16.65 -12.40 -2.26
N THR A 52 15.82 -11.35 -2.30
CA THR A 52 14.41 -11.43 -1.91
C THR A 52 13.50 -10.68 -2.87
N ARG A 53 12.31 -11.22 -3.12
CA ARG A 53 11.27 -10.55 -3.94
C ARG A 53 10.69 -9.31 -3.24
N SER A 54 10.76 -9.27 -1.91
CA SER A 54 10.24 -8.17 -1.10
C SER A 54 11.02 -8.08 0.20
N ILE A 55 11.55 -6.90 0.50
CA ILE A 55 12.33 -6.67 1.73
C ILE A 55 11.46 -6.31 2.93
N TRP A 56 10.24 -5.81 2.71
CA TRP A 56 9.36 -5.27 3.76
C TRP A 56 9.05 -6.24 4.91
N PRO A 57 8.93 -7.57 4.72
CA PRO A 57 8.78 -8.51 5.84
C PRO A 57 9.99 -8.56 6.78
N SER A 58 11.18 -8.19 6.30
CA SER A 58 12.44 -8.21 7.04
C SER A 58 12.82 -6.86 7.65
N VAL A 59 12.09 -5.79 7.31
CA VAL A 59 12.32 -4.44 7.82
C VAL A 59 11.76 -4.34 9.24
N SER A 60 12.56 -3.82 10.18
CA SER A 60 12.10 -3.56 11.55
C SER A 60 11.09 -2.41 11.58
N LYS A 61 9.94 -2.65 12.21
CA LYS A 61 8.89 -1.64 12.38
C LYS A 61 9.28 -0.54 13.38
N ASP A 62 10.17 -0.83 14.32
CA ASP A 62 10.60 0.14 15.32
C ASP A 62 11.57 1.17 14.73
N GLY A 63 12.37 0.76 13.72
CA GLY A 63 13.30 1.65 13.03
C GLY A 63 12.69 2.36 11.83
N TYR A 64 11.71 1.73 11.16
CA TYR A 64 11.15 2.22 9.90
C TYR A 64 9.61 2.14 9.89
N SER A 65 8.99 2.75 10.90
CA SER A 65 7.55 2.62 11.15
C SER A 65 6.68 3.25 10.04
N VAL A 66 7.09 4.40 9.50
CA VAL A 66 6.35 5.11 8.45
C VAL A 66 6.45 4.34 7.15
N LEU A 67 7.66 3.92 6.78
CA LEU A 67 7.91 3.15 5.55
C LEU A 67 7.21 1.79 5.57
N CYS A 68 7.21 1.09 6.72
CA CYS A 68 6.43 -0.14 6.89
C CYS A 68 4.92 0.11 6.73
N ARG A 69 4.39 1.22 7.24
CA ARG A 69 2.97 1.58 7.09
C ARG A 69 2.61 1.84 5.63
N ILE A 70 3.46 2.56 4.89
CA ILE A 70 3.29 2.77 3.45
C ILE A 70 3.28 1.44 2.69
N ALA A 71 4.24 0.56 2.97
CA ALA A 71 4.32 -0.76 2.34
C ALA A 71 3.05 -1.58 2.54
N LEU A 72 2.49 -1.55 3.75
CA LEU A 72 1.22 -2.18 4.08
C LEU A 72 0.04 -1.55 3.35
N LYS A 73 -0.07 -0.22 3.32
CA LYS A 73 -1.12 0.50 2.58
C LYS A 73 -1.09 0.17 1.09
N VAL A 74 0.08 0.21 0.47
CA VAL A 74 0.25 -0.16 -0.95
C VAL A 74 -0.15 -1.62 -1.19
N LYS A 75 0.26 -2.56 -0.33
CA LYS A 75 -0.15 -3.97 -0.42
C LYS A 75 -1.67 -4.15 -0.28
N ALA A 76 -2.30 -3.41 0.62
CA ALA A 76 -3.75 -3.44 0.83
C ALA A 76 -4.51 -2.93 -0.42
N LEU A 77 -4.04 -1.85 -1.05
CA LEU A 77 -4.60 -1.32 -2.30
C LEU A 77 -4.56 -2.34 -3.45
N PHE A 78 -3.45 -3.07 -3.60
CA PHE A 78 -3.39 -4.14 -4.61
C PHE A 78 -4.35 -5.29 -4.31
N SER A 79 -4.47 -5.66 -3.03
CA SER A 79 -5.36 -6.75 -2.60
C SER A 79 -6.84 -6.38 -2.81
N SER A 80 -7.24 -5.15 -2.48
CA SER A 80 -8.61 -4.68 -2.72
C SER A 80 -8.91 -4.59 -4.21
N THR A 81 -7.99 -4.09 -5.03
CA THR A 81 -8.15 -4.01 -6.49
C THR A 81 -8.34 -5.39 -7.11
N TYR A 82 -7.51 -6.37 -6.73
CA TYR A 82 -7.64 -7.74 -7.20
C TYR A 82 -8.97 -8.38 -6.79
N LEU A 83 -9.38 -8.23 -5.53
CA LEU A 83 -10.66 -8.76 -5.03
C LEU A 83 -11.85 -8.11 -5.73
N CYS A 84 -11.79 -6.81 -5.99
CA CYS A 84 -12.80 -6.10 -6.77
C CYS A 84 -12.87 -6.68 -8.18
N GLN A 85 -11.74 -6.80 -8.87
CA GLN A 85 -11.69 -7.34 -10.23
C GLN A 85 -12.22 -8.78 -10.30
N SER A 86 -11.85 -9.63 -9.34
CA SER A 86 -12.34 -11.01 -9.25
C SER A 86 -13.86 -11.04 -9.02
N SER A 87 -14.38 -10.20 -8.12
CA SER A 87 -15.82 -10.08 -7.85
C SER A 87 -16.59 -9.61 -9.08
N PHE A 88 -16.10 -8.59 -9.79
CA PHE A 88 -16.69 -8.11 -11.04
C PHE A 88 -16.65 -9.15 -12.16
N SER A 89 -15.55 -9.91 -12.27
CA SER A 89 -15.43 -11.01 -13.22
C SER A 89 -16.44 -12.12 -12.93
N ASN A 90 -16.60 -12.48 -11.66
CA ASN A 90 -17.62 -13.44 -11.22
C ASN A 90 -19.04 -12.92 -11.46
N MET A 91 -19.29 -11.61 -11.26
CA MET A 91 -20.58 -11.01 -11.64
C MET A 91 -20.82 -11.05 -13.14
N LYS A 92 -19.78 -10.90 -13.98
CA LYS A 92 -19.90 -11.05 -15.44
C LYS A 92 -20.26 -12.50 -15.84
N LEU A 93 -19.79 -13.50 -15.08
CA LEU A 93 -20.19 -14.90 -15.20
C LEU A 93 -21.60 -15.18 -14.67
N ILE A 94 -22.09 -14.40 -13.70
CA ILE A 94 -23.45 -14.53 -13.14
C ILE A 94 -24.46 -13.71 -13.95
N LYS A 95 -24.08 -12.65 -14.66
CA LYS A 95 -24.98 -11.81 -15.47
C LYS A 95 -25.64 -12.55 -16.65
N THR A 96 -25.22 -13.78 -16.95
CA THR A 96 -25.97 -14.73 -17.77
C THR A 96 -27.19 -15.34 -17.06
N ASN A 97 -27.37 -15.14 -15.75
CA ASN A 97 -28.50 -15.57 -14.93
C ASN A 97 -29.01 -14.44 -13.99
N THR A 98 -30.29 -14.13 -14.11
CA THR A 98 -31.07 -13.00 -13.55
C THR A 98 -31.14 -12.91 -12.00
N VAL A 99 -30.12 -12.41 -11.29
CA VAL A 99 -30.21 -12.07 -9.84
C VAL A 99 -29.32 -10.86 -9.50
N ILE A 100 -29.71 -9.64 -9.89
CA ILE A 100 -28.79 -8.47 -9.89
C ILE A 100 -29.10 -7.43 -8.81
N ASP A 101 -30.35 -7.29 -8.34
CA ASP A 101 -30.76 -6.08 -7.60
C ASP A 101 -30.35 -6.07 -6.11
N LEU A 102 -30.28 -7.23 -5.45
CA LEU A 102 -29.99 -7.32 -4.00
C LEU A 102 -28.50 -7.34 -3.64
N GLN A 103 -27.63 -7.78 -4.56
CA GLN A 103 -26.18 -7.91 -4.30
C GLN A 103 -25.42 -6.59 -4.44
N MET A 104 -25.85 -5.69 -5.34
CA MET A 104 -25.19 -4.39 -5.52
C MET A 104 -25.25 -3.51 -4.26
N ASN A 105 -26.37 -3.53 -3.52
CA ASN A 105 -26.53 -2.74 -2.29
C ASN A 105 -25.60 -3.21 -1.17
N ILE A 106 -25.41 -4.53 -1.01
CA ILE A 106 -24.47 -5.06 0.01
C ILE A 106 -23.02 -4.73 -0.37
N TRP A 107 -22.69 -4.74 -1.66
CA TRP A 107 -21.33 -4.47 -2.15
C TRP A 107 -20.90 -3.02 -1.93
N ILE A 108 -21.80 -2.05 -2.17
CA ILE A 108 -21.56 -0.63 -1.90
C ILE A 108 -21.32 -0.38 -0.41
N ILE A 109 -22.12 -1.02 0.46
CA ILE A 109 -21.99 -0.87 1.91
C ILE A 109 -20.65 -1.44 2.42
N VAL A 110 -20.25 -2.61 1.92
CA VAL A 110 -18.96 -3.23 2.30
C VAL A 110 -17.76 -2.44 1.77
N PHE A 111 -17.88 -1.85 0.58
CA PHE A 111 -16.84 -1.01 -0.01
C PHE A 111 -16.66 0.30 0.76
N GLU A 112 -17.75 1.00 1.08
CA GLU A 112 -17.74 2.23 1.91
C GLU A 112 -17.14 1.97 3.31
N TRP A 113 -17.56 0.89 3.96
CA TRP A 113 -17.02 0.54 5.28
C TRP A 113 -15.53 0.21 5.27
N ARG A 114 -15.05 -0.50 4.24
CA ARG A 114 -13.61 -0.82 4.13
C ARG A 114 -12.77 0.38 3.71
N TYR A 115 -13.31 1.27 2.90
CA TYR A 115 -12.62 2.51 2.51
C TYR A 115 -12.42 3.44 3.71
N GLN A 116 -13.45 3.59 4.56
CA GLN A 116 -13.36 4.36 5.81
C GLN A 116 -12.34 3.78 6.80
N ILE A 117 -12.24 2.46 6.92
CA ILE A 117 -11.26 1.81 7.81
C ILE A 117 -9.82 2.03 7.33
N ILE A 118 -9.58 2.02 6.01
CA ILE A 118 -8.24 2.25 5.43
C ILE A 118 -7.78 3.72 5.61
N LEU A 119 -8.71 4.68 5.66
CA LEU A 119 -8.42 6.10 5.88
C LEU A 119 -8.18 6.47 7.35
N GLN A 120 -8.68 5.67 8.31
CA GLN A 120 -8.51 5.92 9.74
C GLN A 120 -7.32 5.15 10.40
N THR A 121 -6.48 4.49 9.62
CA THR A 121 -5.27 3.78 10.08
C THR A 121 -4.01 4.26 9.36
#